data_AF-A0A8T3N1T0-F1
#
_entry.id   AF-A0A8T3N1T0-F1
#
_cell.length_a   1.000
_cell.length_b   1.000
_cell.length_c   1.000
_cell.angle_alpha   90.00
_cell.angle_beta   90.00
_cell.angle_gamma   90.00
#
_symmetry.space_group_name_H-M   'P 1'
#
loop_
_entity.id
_entity.type
_entity.pdbx_description
1 polymer ?
#
loop_
_entity_poly.entity_id
_entity_poly.type
_entity_poly.pdbx_seq_one_letter_code
_entity_poly.pdbx_strand_id
1 'polypeptide(L)'
;MSNALLHEAEKLTIAERVELVEAIWNSIPAAADATMLPVPEAHKRVVDERLAEIEANPSAGDSWEDVRARLERDLIDSCYTVS
;
A
#
# COMPACT_ATOMS: atom_id res chain seq x y z
N MET A 1 6.60 -18.40 9.11
CA MET A 1 5.25 -18.28 8.53
C MET A 1 4.72 -19.68 8.23
N SER A 2 3.41 -19.89 8.29
CA SER A 2 2.82 -21.18 7.90
C SER A 2 2.82 -21.31 6.38
N ASN A 3 3.76 -22.08 5.83
CA ASN A 3 3.82 -22.37 4.40
C ASN A 3 2.53 -23.02 3.87
N ALA A 4 1.76 -23.67 4.75
CA ALA A 4 0.49 -24.28 4.37
C ALA A 4 -0.59 -23.24 3.98
N LEU A 5 -0.66 -22.10 4.67
CA LEU A 5 -1.64 -21.05 4.35
C LEU A 5 -1.33 -20.37 3.01
N LEU A 6 -0.05 -20.17 2.71
CA LEU A 6 0.38 -19.63 1.42
C LEU A 6 0.06 -20.62 0.29
N HIS A 7 0.31 -21.92 0.51
CA HIS A 7 -0.04 -22.95 -0.47
C HIS A 7 -1.55 -23.01 -0.76
N GLU A 8 -2.42 -22.82 0.24
CA GLU A 8 -3.87 -22.74 -0.01
C GLU A 8 -4.25 -21.47 -0.79
N ALA A 9 -3.63 -20.33 -0.48
CA ALA A 9 -3.84 -19.10 -1.24
C ALA A 9 -3.37 -19.23 -2.70
N GLU A 10 -2.28 -19.96 -2.96
CA GLU A 10 -1.74 -20.18 -4.30
C GLU A 10 -2.70 -20.94 -5.23
N LYS A 11 -3.60 -21.76 -4.67
CA LYS A 11 -4.64 -22.48 -5.43
C LYS A 11 -5.76 -21.58 -5.95
N LEU A 12 -5.90 -20.38 -5.38
CA LEU A 12 -6.88 -19.40 -5.80
C LEU A 12 -6.43 -18.69 -7.08
N THR A 13 -7.39 -18.24 -7.88
CA THR A 13 -7.12 -17.31 -8.98
C THR A 13 -6.53 -16.00 -8.46
N ILE A 14 -5.91 -15.20 -9.33
CA ILE A 14 -5.34 -13.91 -8.93
C ILE A 14 -6.41 -13.01 -8.31
N ALA A 15 -7.61 -12.97 -8.90
CA ALA A 15 -8.71 -12.14 -8.39
C ALA A 15 -9.12 -12.58 -6.97
N GLU A 16 -9.34 -13.87 -6.75
CA GLU A 16 -9.68 -14.42 -5.44
C GLU A 16 -8.56 -14.21 -4.41
N ARG A 17 -7.29 -14.24 -4.83
CA ARG A 17 -6.17 -13.89 -3.93
C ARG A 17 -6.21 -12.43 -3.50
N VAL A 18 -6.54 -11.51 -4.41
CA VAL A 18 -6.68 -10.09 -4.08
C VAL A 18 -7.83 -9.89 -3.10
N GLU A 19 -8.99 -10.51 -3.36
CA GLU A 19 -10.13 -10.48 -2.45
C GLU A 19 -9.79 -11.07 -1.07
N LEU A 20 -9.03 -12.16 -1.01
CA LEU A 20 -8.58 -12.76 0.25
C LEU A 20 -7.64 -11.83 1.02
N VAL A 21 -6.70 -11.16 0.34
CA VAL A 21 -5.81 -10.19 0.97
C VAL A 21 -6.61 -9.03 1.57
N GLU A 22 -7.58 -8.51 0.83
CA GLU A 22 -8.47 -7.45 1.31
C GLU A 22 -9.32 -7.89 2.51
N ALA A 23 -9.92 -9.10 2.45
CA ALA A 23 -10.70 -9.64 3.55
C ALA A 23 -9.87 -9.84 4.82
N ILE A 24 -8.65 -10.36 4.69
CA ILE A 24 -7.72 -10.50 5.82
C ILE A 24 -7.38 -9.12 6.38
N TRP A 25 -7.02 -8.16 5.53
CA TRP A 25 -6.69 -6.80 5.94
C TRP A 25 -7.83 -6.14 6.73
N ASN A 26 -9.06 -6.28 6.26
CA ASN A 26 -10.26 -5.75 6.91
C ASN A 26 -10.61 -6.46 8.23
N SER A 27 -10.19 -7.71 8.41
CA SER A 27 -10.44 -8.46 9.65
C SER A 27 -9.52 -8.06 10.81
N ILE A 28 -8.32 -7.55 10.53
CA ILE A 28 -7.31 -7.25 11.55
C ILE A 28 -7.80 -6.16 12.52
N PRO A 29 -8.33 -5.01 12.08
CA PRO A 29 -8.84 -3.99 13.00
C PRO A 29 -10.05 -4.45 13.82
N ALA A 30 -10.84 -5.40 13.33
CA ALA A 30 -11.98 -5.96 14.05
C ALA A 30 -11.55 -7.00 15.11
N ALA A 31 -10.44 -7.69 14.87
CA ALA A 31 -9.90 -8.71 15.76
C ALA A 31 -8.88 -8.15 16.79
N ALA A 32 -8.22 -7.04 16.46
CA ALA A 32 -7.29 -6.37 17.35
C ALA A 32 -8.01 -5.25 18.10
N ASP A 33 -7.94 -5.26 19.43
CA ASP A 33 -8.24 -4.04 20.19
C ASP A 33 -7.25 -2.94 19.76
N ALA A 34 -7.68 -1.68 19.68
CA ALA A 34 -6.85 -0.55 19.28
C ALA A 34 -5.59 -0.39 20.18
N THR A 35 -5.61 -1.00 21.36
CA THR A 35 -4.49 -1.10 22.29
C THR A 35 -3.40 -2.09 21.85
N MET A 36 -3.72 -3.09 21.01
CA MET A 36 -2.77 -4.10 20.53
C MET A 36 -1.88 -3.60 19.39
N LEU A 37 -2.36 -2.63 18.60
CA LEU A 37 -1.64 -2.04 17.48
C LEU A 37 -1.76 -0.50 17.52
N PRO A 38 -1.17 0.15 18.53
CA PRO A 38 -1.24 1.60 18.65
C PRO A 38 -0.49 2.24 17.48
N VAL A 39 -1.18 3.11 16.74
CA VAL A 39 -0.53 3.93 15.70
C VAL A 39 0.29 5.01 16.40
N PRO A 40 1.62 5.07 16.21
CA PRO A 40 2.46 6.10 16.81
C PRO A 40 2.00 7.51 16.41
N GLU A 41 1.97 8.44 17.36
CA GLU A 41 1.58 9.84 17.10
C GLU A 41 2.43 10.50 16.01
N ALA A 42 3.70 10.09 15.87
CA ALA A 42 4.56 10.55 14.79
C ALA A 42 4.00 10.18 13.40
N HIS A 43 3.38 9.00 13.24
CA HIS A 43 2.77 8.60 11.97
C HIS A 43 1.48 9.38 11.70
N LYS A 44 0.63 9.57 12.74
CA LYS A 44 -0.60 10.36 12.62
C LYS A 44 -0.29 11.79 12.19
N ARG A 45 0.69 12.42 12.84
CA ARG A 45 1.13 13.77 12.51
C ARG A 45 1.56 13.92 11.04
N VAL A 46 2.31 12.97 10.49
CA VAL A 46 2.69 13.01 9.06
C VAL A 46 1.47 12.94 8.14
N VAL A 47 0.47 12.14 8.50
CA VAL A 47 -0.79 12.06 7.74
C VAL A 47 -1.55 13.38 7.84
N ASP A 48 -1.68 13.95 9.05
CA ASP A 48 -2.36 15.22 9.27
C ASP A 48 -1.68 16.39 8.53
N GLU A 49 -0.34 16.46 8.57
CA GLU A 49 0.45 17.46 7.85
C GLU A 49 0.22 17.35 6.34
N ARG A 50 0.31 16.15 5.76
CA ARG A 50 0.09 15.95 4.32
C ARG A 50 -1.35 16.19 3.90
N LEU A 51 -2.32 15.90 4.77
CA LEU A 51 -3.72 16.19 4.51
C LEU A 51 -3.95 17.71 4.44
N ALA A 52 -3.40 18.47 5.39
CA ALA A 52 -3.50 19.92 5.40
C ALA A 52 -2.83 20.56 4.16
N GLU A 53 -1.71 20.00 3.68
CA GLU A 53 -1.05 20.44 2.44
C GLU A 53 -1.95 20.25 1.21
N ILE A 54 -2.63 19.10 1.10
CA ILE A 54 -3.56 18.81 -0.01
C ILE A 54 -4.82 19.68 0.08
N GLU A 55 -5.35 19.92 1.28
CA GLU A 55 -6.49 20.82 1.48
C GLU A 55 -6.16 22.27 1.10
N ALA A 56 -4.95 22.74 1.44
CA ALA A 56 -4.48 24.07 1.09
C ALA A 56 -4.13 24.21 -0.40
N ASN A 57 -3.66 23.13 -1.02
CA ASN A 57 -3.31 23.10 -2.43
C ASN A 57 -3.74 21.77 -3.09
N PRO A 58 -4.98 21.69 -3.62
CA PRO A 58 -5.50 20.46 -4.25
C PRO A 58 -4.72 19.97 -5.47
N SER A 59 -3.89 20.82 -6.09
CA SER A 59 -3.02 20.45 -7.21
C SER A 59 -1.58 20.12 -6.80
N ALA A 60 -1.30 19.98 -5.48
CA ALA A 60 0.01 19.59 -4.98
C ALA A 60 0.39 18.14 -5.32
N GLY A 61 -0.59 17.30 -5.66
CA GLY A 61 -0.38 15.91 -6.08
C GLY A 61 -0.20 15.77 -7.60
N ASP A 62 0.66 14.84 -8.01
CA ASP A 62 0.69 14.35 -9.38
C ASP A 62 -0.53 13.46 -9.67
N SER A 63 -0.98 13.44 -10.93
CA SER A 63 -1.95 12.42 -11.36
C SER A 63 -1.34 11.02 -11.27
N TRP A 64 -2.18 10.00 -11.11
CA TRP A 64 -1.67 8.62 -11.11
C TRP A 64 -1.01 8.27 -12.45
N GLU A 65 -1.51 8.81 -13.57
CA GLU A 65 -0.89 8.65 -14.88
C GLU A 65 0.54 9.21 -14.91
N ASP A 66 0.77 10.40 -14.34
CA ASP A 66 2.10 11.03 -14.30
C ASP A 66 3.08 10.28 -13.40
N VAL A 67 2.62 9.85 -12.22
CA VAL A 67 3.41 9.01 -11.30
C VAL A 67 3.78 7.70 -11.96
N ARG A 68 2.80 7.01 -12.56
CA ARG A 68 3.02 5.74 -13.24
C ARG A 68 3.99 5.89 -14.41
N ALA A 69 3.80 6.91 -15.25
CA ALA A 69 4.69 7.17 -16.37
C ALA A 69 6.13 7.46 -15.91
N ARG A 70 6.31 8.14 -14.78
CA ARG A 70 7.63 8.34 -14.16
C ARG A 70 8.23 7.03 -13.67
N LEU A 71 7.48 6.22 -12.92
CA LEU A 71 7.97 4.93 -12.41
C LEU A 71 8.32 3.96 -13.55
N GLU A 72 7.52 3.91 -14.61
CA GLU A 72 7.81 3.09 -15.79
C GLU A 72 9.11 3.53 -16.48
N ARG A 73 9.37 4.84 -16.60
CA ARG A 73 10.65 5.35 -17.10
C ARG A 73 11.82 4.97 -16.18
N ASP A 74 11.68 5.18 -14.87
CA ASP A 74 12.74 4.89 -13.89
C ASP A 74 13.08 3.39 -13.86
N LEU A 75 12.08 2.52 -14.00
CA LEU A 75 12.26 1.07 -14.10
C LEU A 75 12.95 0.66 -15.42
N ILE A 76 12.72 1.39 -16.50
CA ILE A 76 13.40 1.17 -17.79
C ILE A 76 14.87 1.63 -17.70
N ASP A 77 15.14 2.79 -17.10
CA ASP A 77 16.50 3.35 -16.96
C ASP A 77 17.38 2.52 -16.00
N SER A 78 16.76 1.91 -14.98
CA SER A 78 17.44 0.96 -14.08
C SER A 78 17.87 -0.34 -14.81
N CYS A 79 17.27 -0.68 -15.95
CA CYS A 79 17.63 -1.86 -16.73
C CYS A 79 18.75 -1.63 -17.76
N TYR A 80 19.11 -0.36 -18.07
CA TYR A 80 20.13 -0.02 -19.08
C TYR A 80 21.48 0.45 -18.50
N THR A 81 21.61 0.59 -17.18
CA THR A 81 22.85 1.03 -16.50
C THR A 81 23.72 -0.11 -15.97
N VAL A 82 23.33 -1.37 -16.18
CA VAL A 82 24.18 -2.55 -15.95
C VAL A 82 24.41 -3.27 -17.29
N SER A 83 25.32 -2.73 -18.10
CA SER A 83 25.91 -3.41 -19.27
C SER A 83 27.34 -2.90 -19.48
#